data_AF-A0A4R4TMV1-F1
#
_entry.id   AF-A0A4R4TMV1-F1
#
_cell.length_a   1.000
_cell.length_b   1.000
_cell.length_c   1.000
_cell.angle_alpha   90.00
_cell.angle_beta   90.00
_cell.angle_gamma   90.00
#
_symmetry.space_group_name_H-M   'P 1'
#
loop_
_entity.id
_entity.type
_entity.pdbx_description
1 polymer ?
#
loop_
_entity_poly.entity_id
_entity_poly.type
_entity_poly.pdbx_seq_one_letter_code
_entity_poly.pdbx_strand_id
1 'polypeptide(L)'
;MRPIVAPFVVAGPSGVAIRARLKGLIARDEDVLGEVGAFLGSLAGRDLKARCRAGTAHDAEGWAARKRALTGGSSARWAGSITKATHDQWALARRCQLAHLNGLE
;
A
#
# COMPACT_ATOMS: atom_id res chain seq x y z
N MET A 1 14.62 37.76 -23.05
CA MET A 1 14.71 36.74 -21.99
C MET A 1 13.37 36.71 -21.24
N ARG A 2 12.78 35.54 -20.98
CA ARG A 2 11.50 35.44 -20.26
C ARG A 2 11.77 35.55 -18.75
N PRO A 3 11.04 36.37 -17.97
CA PRO A 3 11.29 36.51 -16.54
C PRO A 3 11.01 35.19 -15.81
N ILE A 4 11.93 34.78 -14.93
CA ILE A 4 11.74 33.63 -14.04
C ILE A 4 11.13 34.15 -12.74
N VAL A 5 9.97 33.62 -12.37
CA VAL A 5 9.24 34.03 -11.16
C VAL A 5 9.89 33.42 -9.92
N ALA A 6 9.76 34.10 -8.78
CA ALA A 6 10.30 33.62 -7.50
C ALA A 6 9.71 32.24 -7.13
N PRO A 7 10.50 31.34 -6.53
CA PRO A 7 9.99 30.07 -6.03
C PRO A 7 8.86 30.28 -5.03
N PHE A 8 7.82 29.45 -5.10
CA PHE A 8 6.73 29.42 -4.13
C PHE A 8 6.43 27.98 -3.71
N VAL A 9 5.86 27.82 -2.51
CA VAL A 9 5.50 26.51 -1.97
C VAL A 9 4.10 26.13 -2.44
N VAL A 10 3.98 24.98 -3.09
CA VAL A 10 2.69 24.38 -3.45
C VAL A 10 2.23 23.51 -2.29
N ALA A 11 0.92 23.53 -2.00
CA ALA A 11 0.34 22.60 -1.03
C ALA A 11 0.72 21.16 -1.40
N GLY A 12 1.15 20.36 -0.41
CA GLY A 12 1.44 18.96 -0.62
C GLY A 12 0.22 18.22 -1.20
N PRO A 13 0.42 17.12 -1.95
CA PRO A 13 -0.69 16.40 -2.56
C PRO A 13 -1.71 16.02 -1.49
N SER A 14 -2.92 16.58 -1.59
CA SER A 14 -4.07 16.10 -0.83
C SER A 14 -4.45 14.74 -1.41
N GLY A 15 -4.58 13.73 -0.55
CA GLY A 15 -4.82 12.36 -1.01
C GLY A 15 -6.03 12.29 -1.95
N VAL A 16 -5.79 11.91 -3.21
CA VAL A 16 -6.86 11.68 -4.18
C VAL A 16 -7.43 10.28 -3.95
N ALA A 17 -8.67 10.22 -3.48
CA ALA A 17 -9.42 8.96 -3.43
C ALA A 17 -10.13 8.75 -4.78
N ILE A 18 -9.56 7.90 -5.63
CA ILE A 18 -10.23 7.47 -6.86
C ILE A 18 -11.25 6.38 -6.49
N ARG A 19 -12.54 6.71 -6.57
CA ARG A 19 -13.64 5.75 -6.42
C ARG A 19 -14.15 5.36 -7.79
N ALA A 20 -13.96 4.10 -8.17
CA ALA A 20 -14.58 3.52 -9.36
C ALA A 20 -15.77 2.65 -8.92
N ARG A 21 -16.90 2.79 -9.61
CA ARG A 21 -18.01 1.82 -9.51
C ARG A 21 -17.95 0.90 -10.71
N LEU A 22 -17.90 -0.41 -10.47
CA LEU A 22 -18.07 -1.41 -11.51
C LEU A 22 -19.56 -1.43 -11.89
N LYS A 23 -19.86 -1.37 -13.19
CA LYS A 23 -21.23 -1.36 -13.74
C LYS A 23 -21.42 -2.58 -14.63
N GLY A 24 -22.65 -3.07 -14.73
CA GLY A 24 -23.00 -4.18 -15.61
C GLY A 24 -22.45 -5.53 -15.15
N LEU A 25 -22.16 -5.68 -13.85
CA LEU A 25 -21.77 -6.96 -13.29
C LEU A 25 -22.97 -7.91 -13.28
N ILE A 26 -22.73 -9.16 -13.68
CA ILE A 26 -23.65 -10.26 -13.40
C ILE A 26 -23.30 -10.87 -12.03
N ALA A 27 -24.22 -11.63 -11.44
CA ALA A 27 -24.00 -12.26 -10.12
C ALA A 27 -22.67 -13.04 -10.02
N ARG A 28 -22.31 -13.75 -11.10
CA ARG A 28 -21.04 -14.48 -11.18
C ARG A 28 -19.80 -13.58 -11.10
N ASP A 29 -19.86 -12.36 -11.64
CA ASP A 29 -18.73 -11.44 -11.55
C ASP A 29 -18.53 -10.98 -10.10
N GLU A 30 -19.62 -10.73 -9.38
CA GLU A 30 -19.58 -10.35 -7.97
C GLU A 30 -18.96 -11.46 -7.11
N ASP A 31 -19.35 -12.71 -7.34
CA ASP A 31 -18.77 -13.87 -6.67
C ASP A 31 -17.25 -13.96 -6.92
N VAL A 32 -16.83 -13.86 -8.18
CA VAL A 32 -15.40 -13.91 -8.56
C VAL A 32 -14.63 -12.75 -7.93
N LEU A 33 -15.19 -11.54 -7.91
CA LEU A 33 -14.55 -10.39 -7.27
C LEU A 33 -14.43 -10.57 -5.76
N GLY A 34 -15.43 -11.17 -5.11
CA GLY A 34 -15.38 -11.55 -3.70
C GLY A 34 -14.24 -12.52 -3.41
N GLU A 35 -14.14 -13.61 -4.17
CA GLU A 35 -13.09 -14.62 -4.02
C GLU A 35 -11.68 -14.05 -4.28
N VAL A 36 -11.52 -13.28 -5.36
CA VAL A 36 -10.25 -12.60 -5.66
C VAL A 36 -9.88 -11.62 -4.55
N GLY A 37 -10.86 -10.85 -4.04
CA GLY A 37 -10.67 -9.92 -2.94
C GLY A 37 -10.22 -10.62 -1.65
N ALA A 38 -10.89 -11.71 -1.28
CA ALA A 38 -10.55 -12.52 -0.11
C ALA A 38 -9.13 -13.12 -0.25
N PHE A 39 -8.82 -13.66 -1.42
CA PHE A 39 -7.50 -14.23 -1.71
C PHE A 39 -6.38 -13.19 -1.62
N LEU A 40 -6.52 -12.06 -2.33
CA LEU A 40 -5.53 -10.97 -2.31
C LEU A 40 -5.43 -10.32 -0.92
N GLY A 41 -6.53 -10.21 -0.19
CA GLY A 41 -6.55 -9.75 1.19
C GLY A 41 -5.74 -10.66 2.12
N SER A 42 -5.85 -11.98 1.96
CA SER A 42 -5.05 -12.95 2.73
C SER A 42 -3.55 -12.80 2.45
N LEU A 43 -3.16 -12.53 1.20
CA LEU A 43 -1.77 -12.27 0.81
C LEU A 43 -1.25 -10.97 1.43
N ALA A 44 -2.05 -9.90 1.36
CA ALA A 44 -1.70 -8.62 1.98
C ALA A 44 -1.54 -8.75 3.50
N GLY A 45 -2.43 -9.49 4.17
CA GLY A 45 -2.32 -9.75 5.62
C GLY A 45 -1.05 -10.51 5.99
N ARG A 46 -0.68 -11.54 5.21
CA ARG A 46 0.57 -12.30 5.42
C ARG A 46 1.81 -11.42 5.22
N ASP A 47 1.84 -10.61 4.17
CA ASP A 47 2.96 -9.70 3.93
C ASP A 47 3.05 -8.59 4.99
N LEU A 48 1.92 -8.00 5.38
CA LEU A 48 1.88 -7.02 6.46
C LEU A 48 2.42 -7.60 7.78
N LYS A 49 2.06 -8.85 8.12
CA LYS A 49 2.63 -9.55 9.27
C LYS A 49 4.14 -9.67 9.18
N ALA A 50 4.67 -10.05 8.02
CA ALA A 50 6.12 -10.11 7.79
C ALA A 50 6.78 -8.72 7.87
N ARG A 51 6.14 -7.69 7.31
CA ARG A 51 6.60 -6.30 7.40
C ARG A 51 6.64 -5.80 8.83
N CYS A 52 5.64 -6.10 9.65
CA CYS A 52 5.61 -5.75 11.06
C CYS A 52 6.77 -6.40 11.83
N ARG A 53 7.05 -7.69 11.56
CA ARG A 53 8.18 -8.42 12.17
C ARG A 53 9.55 -7.83 11.81
N ALA A 54 9.71 -7.30 10.60
CA ALA A 54 10.94 -6.63 10.19
C ALA A 54 11.22 -5.33 10.98
N GLY A 55 10.20 -4.74 11.62
CA GLY A 55 10.37 -3.55 12.45
C GLY A 55 10.94 -2.37 11.66
N THR A 56 11.91 -1.66 12.24
CA THR A 56 12.59 -0.52 11.60
C THR A 56 13.66 -0.94 10.59
N ALA A 57 14.05 -2.22 10.57
CA ALA A 57 14.98 -2.72 9.57
C ALA A 57 14.31 -2.69 8.19
N HIS A 58 14.94 -2.02 7.24
CA HIS A 58 14.53 -2.05 5.85
C HIS A 58 15.76 -2.05 4.96
N ASP A 59 15.92 -3.15 4.23
CA ASP A 59 16.86 -3.27 3.13
C ASP A 59 16.15 -3.81 1.88
N ALA A 60 16.84 -3.72 0.74
CA ALA A 60 16.35 -4.22 -0.54
C ALA A 60 16.18 -5.74 -0.54
N GLU A 61 16.94 -6.46 0.28
CA GLU A 61 16.90 -7.92 0.36
C GLU A 61 15.59 -8.41 1.01
N GLY A 62 15.21 -7.84 2.15
CA GLY A 62 13.95 -8.11 2.82
C GLY A 62 12.74 -7.73 1.95
N TRP A 63 12.83 -6.66 1.17
CA TRP A 63 11.82 -6.35 0.16
C TRP A 63 11.70 -7.45 -0.91
N ALA A 64 12.83 -7.87 -1.48
CA ALA A 64 12.85 -8.91 -2.51
C ALA A 64 12.32 -10.26 -1.99
N ALA A 65 12.70 -10.64 -0.76
CA ALA A 65 12.24 -11.87 -0.11
C ALA A 65 10.72 -11.86 0.09
N ARG A 66 10.17 -10.77 0.62
CA ARG A 66 8.71 -10.61 0.79
C ARG A 66 7.96 -10.68 -0.54
N LYS A 67 8.41 -9.93 -1.55
CA LYS A 67 7.80 -9.96 -2.88
C LYS A 67 7.85 -11.36 -3.49
N ARG A 68 8.98 -12.08 -3.37
CA ARG A 68 9.13 -13.46 -3.89
C ARG A 68 8.15 -14.43 -3.22
N ALA A 69 7.95 -14.32 -1.90
CA ALA A 69 6.99 -15.13 -1.18
C ALA A 69 5.54 -14.94 -1.70
N LEU A 70 5.19 -13.72 -2.10
CA LEU A 70 3.87 -13.42 -2.69
C LEU A 70 3.72 -13.91 -4.13
N THR A 71 4.79 -13.84 -4.94
CA THR A 71 4.77 -14.31 -6.33
C THR A 71 4.45 -15.80 -6.43
N GLY A 72 4.76 -16.61 -5.41
CA GLY A 72 4.39 -18.03 -5.39
C GLY A 72 2.87 -18.30 -5.39
N GLY A 73 2.06 -17.31 -4.96
CA GLY A 73 0.59 -17.39 -4.96
C GLY A 73 -0.08 -16.32 -5.82
N SER A 74 0.66 -15.50 -6.56
CA SER A 74 0.08 -14.38 -7.31
C SER A 74 0.95 -13.97 -8.49
N SER A 75 0.44 -13.08 -9.35
CA SER A 75 1.28 -12.47 -10.38
C SER A 75 2.38 -11.59 -9.76
N ALA A 76 3.52 -11.47 -10.43
CA ALA A 76 4.61 -10.58 -10.01
C ALA A 76 4.17 -9.11 -9.85
N ARG A 77 3.15 -8.70 -10.63
CA ARG A 77 2.53 -7.37 -10.54
C ARG A 77 1.74 -7.21 -9.24
N TRP A 78 0.86 -8.17 -8.92
CA TRP A 78 0.12 -8.17 -7.65
C TRP A 78 1.04 -8.27 -6.45
N ALA A 79 2.04 -9.15 -6.48
CA ALA A 79 3.06 -9.24 -5.44
C ALA A 79 3.77 -7.89 -5.21
N GLY A 80 4.16 -7.20 -6.28
CA GLY A 80 4.77 -5.88 -6.19
C GLY A 80 3.84 -4.82 -5.60
N SER A 81 2.58 -4.76 -6.06
CA SER A 81 1.58 -3.84 -5.54
C SER A 81 1.27 -4.07 -4.06
N ILE A 82 1.10 -5.32 -3.64
CA ILE A 82 0.85 -5.70 -2.25
C ILE A 82 2.05 -5.32 -1.37
N THR A 83 3.26 -5.72 -1.76
CA THR A 83 4.49 -5.44 -0.98
C THR A 83 4.67 -3.94 -0.73
N LYS A 84 4.33 -3.12 -1.73
CA LYS A 84 4.35 -1.65 -1.60
C LYS A 84 3.24 -1.16 -0.68
N ALA A 85 2.00 -1.58 -0.90
CA ALA A 85 0.86 -1.12 -0.12
C ALA A 85 1.01 -1.42 1.38
N THR A 86 1.44 -2.63 1.73
CA THR A 86 1.67 -3.03 3.13
C THR A 86 2.86 -2.30 3.76
N HIS A 87 3.91 -2.00 2.98
CA HIS A 87 5.03 -1.18 3.44
C HIS A 87 4.58 0.25 3.75
N ASP A 88 3.83 0.87 2.83
CA ASP A 88 3.29 2.22 2.99
C ASP A 88 2.32 2.28 4.17
N GLN A 89 1.47 1.26 4.34
CA GLN A 89 0.55 1.13 5.47
C GLN A 89 1.29 1.04 6.81
N TRP A 90 2.34 0.22 6.90
CA TRP A 90 3.17 0.15 8.11
C TRP A 90 3.82 1.50 8.43
N ALA A 91 4.37 2.17 7.41
CA ALA A 91 5.02 3.48 7.59
C ALA A 91 4.03 4.55 8.04
N LEU A 92 2.82 4.56 7.47
CA LEU A 92 1.73 5.44 7.90
C LEU A 92 1.34 5.17 9.36
N ALA A 93 1.11 3.92 9.72
CA ALA A 93 0.73 3.55 11.09
C ALA A 93 1.77 4.01 12.13
N ARG A 94 3.07 3.91 11.82
CA ARG A 94 4.16 4.40 12.68
C ARG A 94 4.15 5.92 12.82
N ARG A 95 3.92 6.66 11.74
CA ARG A 95 3.79 8.13 11.81
C ARG A 95 2.57 8.55 12.61
N CYS A 96 1.42 7.90 12.42
CA CYS A 96 0.21 8.17 13.19
C CYS A 96 0.41 7.86 14.68
N GLN A 97 1.09 6.75 15.01
CA GLN A 97 1.43 6.41 16.39
C GLN A 97 2.30 7.48 17.05
N LEU A 98 3.35 7.94 16.37
CA LEU A 98 4.22 9.01 16.89
C LEU A 98 3.45 10.32 17.08
N ALA A 99 2.65 10.72 16.09
CA ALA A 99 1.83 11.93 16.19
C ALA A 99 0.82 11.87 17.34
N HIS A 100 0.25 10.69 17.60
CA HIS A 100 -0.64 10.48 18.74
C HIS A 100 0.09 10.64 20.08
N LEU A 101 1.27 10.04 20.23
CA LEU A 101 2.08 10.16 21.45
C LEU A 101 2.47 11.62 21.73
N ASN A 102 2.95 12.34 20.72
CA ASN A 102 3.30 13.76 20.85
C ASN A 102 2.09 14.66 21.20
N GLY A 103 0.86 14.22 20.89
CA GLY A 103 -0.35 14.94 21.26
C GLY A 103 -0.84 14.67 22.68
N LEU A 104 -0.23 13.71 23.38
CA LEU A 104 -0.51 13.40 24.79
C LEU A 104 0.46 14.11 25.75
N GLU A 105 1.58 14.64 25.23
CA GLU A 105 2.54 15.50 25.95
C GLU A 105 2.07 16.95 26.00
#